data_AF-A0A2P6PLZ2-F1
#
_entry.id   AF-A0A2P6PLZ2-F1
#
_cell.length_a   1.000
_cell.length_b   1.000
_cell.length_c   1.000
_cell.angle_alpha   90.00
_cell.angle_beta   90.00
_cell.angle_gamma   90.00
#
_symmetry.space_group_name_H-M   'P 1'
#
loop_
_entity.id
_entity.type
_entity.pdbx_description
1 polymer ?
#
loop_
_entity_poly.entity_id
_entity_poly.type
_entity_poly.pdbx_seq_one_letter_code
_entity_poly.pdbx_strand_id
1 'polypeptide(L)'
;METKTGQSHIFFFPYLSQGHIIPVIDMAKLFASKGIKTTIVSTPHNLSLFSKTIERSKLSGLEIGVLAIKFPAVEVGLPEGCESAHMVEGYEDLQKFLKATTMLEQPLEKLIKEHRPNCLVADIFFPWTTDVAARFGIPRLVFHGTNFISLSVSQ
;
A
#
# COMPACT_ATOMS: atom_id res chain seq x y z
N MET A 1 31.65 -14.79 11.09
CA MET A 1 31.06 -14.85 9.74
C MET A 1 30.08 -13.70 9.65
N GLU A 2 30.52 -12.56 9.14
CA GLU A 2 29.70 -11.34 9.09
C GLU A 2 28.53 -11.56 8.13
N THR A 3 27.31 -11.64 8.66
CA THR A 3 26.11 -11.46 7.85
C THR A 3 26.18 -10.05 7.30
N LYS A 4 26.37 -9.89 5.98
CA LYS A 4 26.02 -8.64 5.29
C LYS A 4 24.56 -8.36 5.67
N THR A 5 24.32 -7.46 6.61
CA THR A 5 22.99 -6.99 6.95
C THR A 5 22.53 -6.19 5.73
N GLY A 6 21.83 -6.88 4.81
CA GLY A 6 21.17 -6.23 3.69
C GLY A 6 20.27 -5.12 4.21
N GLN A 7 20.23 -3.99 3.52
CA GLN A 7 19.37 -2.88 3.87
C GLN A 7 17.92 -3.37 4.00
N SER A 8 17.34 -3.26 5.20
CA SER A 8 15.95 -3.65 5.45
C SER A 8 15.01 -2.93 4.47
N HIS A 9 14.08 -3.67 3.89
CA HIS A 9 13.13 -3.19 2.88
C HIS A 9 11.69 -3.35 3.35
N ILE A 10 10.96 -2.25 3.46
CA ILE A 10 9.54 -2.24 3.86
C ILE A 10 8.67 -1.88 2.67
N PHE A 11 7.66 -2.72 2.42
CA PHE A 11 6.55 -2.40 1.52
C PHE A 11 5.43 -1.71 2.29
N PHE A 12 4.87 -0.67 1.70
CA PHE A 12 3.67 0.00 2.17
C PHE A 12 2.55 -0.19 1.15
N PHE A 13 1.42 -0.73 1.60
CA PHE A 13 0.25 -1.00 0.77
C PHE A 13 -0.98 -0.31 1.39
N PRO A 14 -1.17 1.01 1.15
CA PRO A 14 -2.27 1.79 1.68
C PRO A 14 -3.60 1.46 1.00
N TYR A 15 -4.71 1.70 1.70
CA TYR A 15 -6.01 1.73 1.05
C TYR A 15 -6.06 2.83 -0.01
N LEU A 16 -6.81 2.60 -1.08
CA LEU A 16 -6.87 3.44 -2.28
C LEU A 16 -7.75 4.67 -2.05
N SER A 17 -7.39 5.46 -1.04
CA SER A 17 -8.03 6.72 -0.67
C SER A 17 -6.97 7.69 -0.15
N GLN A 18 -7.16 9.00 -0.36
CA GLN A 18 -6.13 9.98 0.01
C GLN A 18 -5.89 10.04 1.52
N GLY A 19 -6.95 9.82 2.32
CA GLY A 19 -6.87 9.81 3.78
C GLY A 19 -5.95 8.72 4.34
N HIS A 20 -5.71 7.64 3.59
CA HIS A 20 -4.77 6.57 3.97
C HIS A 20 -3.42 6.72 3.28
N ILE A 21 -3.41 7.13 2.01
CA ILE A 21 -2.19 7.29 1.21
C ILE A 21 -1.25 8.35 1.81
N ILE A 22 -1.77 9.53 2.19
CA ILE A 22 -0.94 10.64 2.69
C ILE A 22 -0.19 10.24 3.97
N PRO A 23 -0.85 9.73 5.03
CA PRO A 23 -0.14 9.24 6.21
C PRO A 23 0.88 8.15 5.91
N VAL A 24 0.57 7.25 4.97
CA VAL A 24 1.51 6.18 4.57
C VAL A 24 2.76 6.73 3.88
N ILE A 25 2.62 7.77 3.06
CA ILE A 25 3.78 8.46 2.48
C ILE A 25 4.65 9.06 3.59
N ASP A 26 4.05 9.68 4.60
CA ASP A 26 4.80 10.26 5.71
C ASP A 26 5.48 9.20 6.57
N MET A 27 4.81 8.05 6.82
CA MET A 27 5.47 6.88 7.43
C MET A 27 6.65 6.40 6.58
N ALA A 28 6.48 6.25 5.25
CA ALA A 28 7.55 5.83 4.37
C ALA A 28 8.75 6.79 4.41
N LYS A 29 8.52 8.11 4.49
CA LYS A 29 9.60 9.11 4.72
C LYS A 29 10.30 8.91 6.05
N LEU A 30 9.55 8.66 7.14
CA LEU A 30 10.12 8.43 8.47
C LEU A 30 11.04 7.21 8.47
N PHE A 31 10.61 6.10 7.89
CA PHE A 31 11.46 4.90 7.74
C PHE A 31 12.67 5.16 6.83
N ALA A 32 12.48 5.84 5.69
CA ALA A 32 13.57 6.20 4.79
C ALA A 32 14.64 7.08 5.47
N SER A 33 14.22 8.01 6.34
CA SER A 33 15.14 8.87 7.11
C SER A 33 16.03 8.11 8.09
N LYS A 34 15.69 6.85 8.38
CA LYS A 34 16.47 5.92 9.22
C LYS A 34 17.32 4.96 8.39
N GLY A 35 17.44 5.19 7.08
CA GLY A 35 18.23 4.35 6.16
C GLY A 35 17.52 3.06 5.73
N ILE A 36 16.24 2.89 6.04
CA ILE A 36 15.45 1.73 5.64
C ILE A 36 14.92 1.97 4.24
N LYS A 37 15.09 0.99 3.34
CA LYS A 37 14.53 1.06 1.99
C LYS A 37 13.00 0.98 2.09
N THR A 38 12.29 1.93 1.51
CA THR A 38 10.81 1.93 1.51
C THR A 38 10.27 1.87 0.10
N THR A 39 9.13 1.20 -0.08
CA THR A 39 8.43 1.16 -1.37
C THR A 39 6.94 1.21 -1.15
N ILE A 40 6.27 2.16 -1.80
CA ILE A 40 4.82 2.29 -1.77
C ILE A 40 4.26 1.56 -2.98
N VAL A 41 3.38 0.61 -2.72
CA VAL A 41 2.66 -0.15 -3.73
C VAL A 41 1.26 0.45 -3.86
N SER A 42 0.89 0.93 -5.03
CA SER A 42 -0.44 1.51 -5.27
C SER A 42 -0.81 1.40 -6.76
N THR A 43 -1.92 2.01 -7.17
CA THR A 43 -2.41 1.94 -8.55
C THR A 43 -1.89 3.11 -9.39
N PRO A 44 -1.84 3.00 -10.73
CA PRO A 44 -1.35 4.08 -11.60
C PRO A 44 -2.02 5.44 -11.34
N HIS A 45 -3.34 5.47 -11.19
CA HIS A 45 -4.07 6.70 -10.90
C HIS A 45 -3.59 7.30 -9.58
N ASN A 46 -3.57 6.52 -8.49
CA ASN A 46 -3.19 7.02 -7.18
C ASN A 46 -1.72 7.47 -7.14
N LEU A 47 -0.79 6.71 -7.73
CA LEU A 47 0.62 7.09 -7.83
C LEU A 47 0.82 8.45 -8.51
N SER A 48 0.03 8.74 -9.54
CA SER A 48 0.11 10.03 -10.25
C SER A 48 -0.19 11.22 -9.32
N LEU A 49 -1.11 11.06 -8.35
CA LEU A 49 -1.55 12.10 -7.44
C LEU A 49 -0.46 12.56 -6.45
N PHE A 50 0.48 11.68 -6.12
CA PHE A 50 1.55 11.98 -5.16
C PHE A 50 2.97 11.89 -5.72
N SER A 51 3.11 11.77 -7.04
CA SER A 51 4.37 11.82 -7.79
C SER A 51 5.27 12.98 -7.35
N LYS A 52 4.73 14.22 -7.33
CA LYS A 52 5.43 15.43 -6.88
C LYS A 52 5.95 15.35 -5.44
N THR A 53 5.18 14.72 -4.55
CA THR A 53 5.58 14.54 -3.15
C THR A 53 6.76 13.58 -3.03
N ILE A 54 6.76 12.51 -3.83
CA ILE A 54 7.88 11.55 -3.88
C ILE A 54 9.12 12.20 -4.50
N GLU A 55 8.97 12.95 -5.59
CA GLU A 55 10.08 13.70 -6.21
C GLU A 55 10.72 14.69 -5.24
N ARG A 56 9.91 15.47 -4.52
CA ARG A 56 10.42 16.39 -3.49
C ARG A 56 11.15 15.67 -2.36
N SER A 57 10.72 14.46 -2.00
CA SER A 57 11.39 13.63 -1.00
C SER A 57 12.76 13.19 -1.49
N LYS A 58 12.88 12.79 -2.78
CA LYS A 58 14.16 12.45 -3.40
C LYS A 58 15.13 13.62 -3.42
N LEU A 59 14.65 14.83 -3.73
CA LEU A 59 15.47 16.05 -3.68
C LEU A 59 15.98 16.36 -2.26
N SER A 60 15.30 15.85 -1.23
CA SER A 60 15.69 15.99 0.17
C SER A 60 16.57 14.83 0.67
N GLY A 61 17.04 13.96 -0.24
CA GLY A 61 17.86 12.80 0.08
C GLY A 61 17.09 11.58 0.59
N LEU A 62 15.75 11.59 0.56
CA LEU A 62 14.92 10.46 0.95
C LEU A 62 14.47 9.69 -0.29
N GLU A 63 15.06 8.52 -0.52
CA GLU A 63 14.67 7.65 -1.61
C GLU A 63 13.46 6.77 -1.22
N ILE A 64 12.31 7.08 -1.80
CA ILE A 64 11.09 6.28 -1.65
C ILE A 64 10.80 5.62 -2.99
N GLY A 65 10.81 4.29 -3.01
CA GLY A 65 10.41 3.50 -4.17
C GLY A 65 8.90 3.53 -4.38
N VAL A 66 8.47 3.36 -5.62
CA VAL A 66 7.05 3.22 -5.97
C VAL A 66 6.89 2.04 -6.91
N LEU A 67 5.85 1.23 -6.70
CA LEU A 67 5.47 0.14 -7.59
C LEU A 67 3.98 0.24 -7.92
N ALA A 68 3.67 0.10 -9.20
CA ALA A 68 2.30 0.13 -9.69
C ALA A 68 1.69 -1.28 -9.72
N ILE A 69 0.46 -1.41 -9.24
CA ILE A 69 -0.43 -2.56 -9.44
C ILE A 69 -1.62 -2.11 -10.28
N LYS A 70 -1.94 -2.85 -11.36
CA LYS A 70 -3.14 -2.60 -12.16
C LYS A 70 -4.39 -2.84 -11.29
N PHE A 71 -5.25 -1.83 -11.18
CA PHE A 71 -6.54 -1.98 -10.53
C PHE A 71 -7.55 -2.60 -11.50
N PRO A 72 -8.27 -3.68 -11.12
CA PRO A 72 -9.15 -4.40 -12.03
C PRO A 72 -10.55 -3.77 -12.09
N ALA A 73 -10.65 -2.47 -12.42
CA ALA A 73 -11.92 -1.74 -12.47
C ALA A 73 -12.89 -2.33 -13.50
N VAL A 74 -12.41 -2.53 -14.73
CA VAL A 74 -13.24 -3.00 -15.85
C VAL A 74 -13.74 -4.44 -15.59
N GLU A 75 -12.89 -5.26 -14.98
CA GLU A 75 -13.20 -6.65 -14.65
C GLU A 75 -14.34 -6.81 -13.62
N VAL A 76 -14.62 -5.76 -12.83
CA VAL A 76 -15.76 -5.70 -11.89
C VAL A 76 -16.92 -4.83 -12.38
N GLY A 77 -16.84 -4.27 -13.59
CA GLY A 77 -17.88 -3.42 -14.17
C GLY A 77 -17.86 -1.97 -13.69
N LEU A 78 -16.72 -1.48 -13.18
CA LEU A 78 -16.50 -0.05 -12.93
C LEU A 78 -15.94 0.65 -14.18
N PRO A 79 -16.12 1.97 -14.31
CA PRO A 79 -15.48 2.76 -15.36
C PRO A 79 -13.95 2.61 -15.32
N GLU A 80 -13.33 2.60 -16.50
CA GLU A 80 -11.87 2.61 -16.61
C GLU A 80 -11.28 3.83 -15.89
N GLY A 81 -10.22 3.61 -15.11
CA GLY A 81 -9.59 4.65 -14.29
C GLY A 81 -10.27 4.91 -12.94
N CYS A 82 -11.39 4.26 -12.62
CA CYS A 82 -11.99 4.31 -11.29
C CYS A 82 -11.19 3.46 -10.29
N GLU A 83 -10.06 4.02 -9.81
CA GLU A 83 -9.10 3.33 -8.94
C GLU A 83 -9.02 3.91 -7.52
N SER A 84 -9.92 4.83 -7.16
CA SER A 84 -9.95 5.47 -5.86
C SER A 84 -11.35 5.39 -5.24
N ALA A 85 -11.42 5.19 -3.93
CA ALA A 85 -12.67 5.12 -3.20
C ALA A 85 -13.50 6.42 -3.32
N HIS A 86 -12.87 7.55 -3.64
CA HIS A 86 -13.53 8.83 -3.87
C HIS A 86 -14.19 8.97 -5.25
N MET A 87 -13.90 8.06 -6.18
CA MET A 87 -14.45 8.08 -7.56
C MET A 87 -15.70 7.23 -7.72
N VAL A 88 -16.12 6.57 -6.64
CA VAL A 88 -17.19 5.59 -6.62
C VAL A 88 -18.46 6.25 -6.11
N GLU A 89 -19.56 6.10 -6.85
CA GLU A 89 -20.85 6.70 -6.53
C GLU A 89 -21.90 5.64 -6.21
N GLY A 90 -22.49 5.73 -5.02
CA GLY A 90 -23.55 4.81 -4.60
C GLY A 90 -23.05 3.45 -4.10
N TYR A 91 -24.01 2.66 -3.59
CA TYR A 91 -23.71 1.41 -2.90
C TYR A 91 -23.24 0.31 -3.85
N GLU A 92 -23.81 0.22 -5.06
CA GLU A 92 -23.47 -0.84 -6.01
C GLU A 92 -22.01 -0.72 -6.48
N ASP A 93 -21.59 0.47 -6.87
CA ASP A 93 -20.20 0.68 -7.32
C ASP A 93 -19.22 0.55 -6.16
N LEU A 94 -19.62 0.86 -4.91
CA LEU A 94 -18.82 0.56 -3.72
C LEU A 94 -18.59 -0.94 -3.56
N GLN A 95 -19.62 -1.77 -3.78
CA GLN A 95 -19.47 -3.22 -3.74
C GLN A 95 -18.53 -3.73 -4.85
N LYS A 96 -18.65 -3.19 -6.07
CA LYS A 96 -17.73 -3.52 -7.17
C LYS A 96 -16.30 -3.11 -6.83
N PHE A 97 -16.10 -1.93 -6.26
CA PHE A 97 -14.79 -1.43 -5.83
C PHE A 97 -14.16 -2.33 -4.77
N LEU A 98 -14.91 -2.66 -3.72
CA LEU A 98 -14.45 -3.59 -2.67
C LEU A 98 -14.08 -4.96 -3.26
N LYS A 99 -14.90 -5.48 -4.18
CA LYS A 99 -14.57 -6.72 -4.91
C LYS A 99 -13.25 -6.58 -5.68
N ALA A 100 -13.04 -5.49 -6.43
CA ALA A 100 -11.79 -5.25 -7.15
C ALA A 100 -10.59 -5.16 -6.21
N THR A 101 -10.74 -4.62 -4.99
CA THR A 101 -9.62 -4.62 -4.03
C THR A 101 -9.17 -6.01 -3.60
N THR A 102 -10.09 -6.99 -3.51
CA THR A 102 -9.72 -8.38 -3.20
C THR A 102 -8.90 -9.04 -4.32
N MET A 103 -9.13 -8.63 -5.56
CA MET A 103 -8.39 -9.11 -6.74
C MET A 103 -6.95 -8.59 -6.80
N LEU A 104 -6.57 -7.65 -5.92
CA LEU A 104 -5.18 -7.16 -5.78
C LEU A 104 -4.27 -8.17 -5.06
N GLU A 105 -4.80 -9.26 -4.52
CA GLU A 105 -4.02 -10.29 -3.82
C GLU A 105 -2.89 -10.86 -4.69
N GLN A 106 -3.23 -11.40 -5.86
CA GLN A 106 -2.23 -12.02 -6.74
C GLN A 106 -1.20 -11.01 -7.28
N PRO A 107 -1.59 -9.81 -7.74
CA PRO A 107 -0.63 -8.78 -8.12
C PRO A 107 0.33 -8.41 -6.98
N LEU A 108 -0.15 -8.25 -5.75
CA LEU A 108 0.70 -7.94 -4.60
C LEU A 108 1.66 -9.09 -4.28
N GLU A 109 1.16 -10.32 -4.27
CA GLU A 109 1.97 -11.52 -4.07
C GLU A 109 3.10 -11.63 -5.09
N LYS A 110 2.82 -11.33 -6.37
CA LYS A 110 3.83 -11.30 -7.42
C LYS A 110 4.93 -10.27 -7.12
N LEU A 111 4.56 -9.06 -6.71
CA LEU A 111 5.54 -8.02 -6.37
C LEU A 111 6.39 -8.40 -5.15
N ILE A 112 5.79 -9.03 -4.12
CA ILE A 112 6.51 -9.51 -2.94
C ILE A 112 7.51 -10.62 -3.33
N LYS A 113 7.08 -11.57 -4.18
CA LYS A 113 7.96 -12.64 -4.69
C LYS A 113 9.17 -12.08 -5.45
N GLU A 114 8.96 -11.04 -6.25
CA GLU A 114 9.98 -10.41 -7.09
C GLU A 114 10.96 -9.56 -6.28
N HIS A 115 10.46 -8.72 -5.38
CA HIS A 115 11.27 -7.71 -4.67
C HIS A 115 11.74 -8.16 -3.29
N ARG A 116 11.13 -9.20 -2.72
CA ARG A 116 11.47 -9.82 -1.43
C ARG A 116 11.66 -8.80 -0.29
N PRO A 117 10.64 -7.96 0.01
CA PRO A 117 10.70 -7.06 1.16
C PRO A 117 10.83 -7.85 2.47
N ASN A 118 11.32 -7.21 3.52
CA ASN A 118 11.43 -7.81 4.86
C ASN A 118 10.18 -7.61 5.72
N CYS A 119 9.29 -6.69 5.34
CA CYS A 119 8.06 -6.37 6.08
C CYS A 119 7.02 -5.78 5.13
N LEU A 120 5.75 -6.06 5.41
CA LEU A 120 4.61 -5.45 4.75
C LEU A 120 3.80 -4.61 5.75
N VAL A 121 3.72 -3.30 5.55
CA VAL A 121 2.74 -2.44 6.20
C VAL A 121 1.53 -2.35 5.28
N ALA A 122 0.43 -2.98 5.66
CA ALA A 122 -0.78 -3.05 4.83
C ALA A 122 -1.98 -2.49 5.57
N ASP A 123 -2.85 -1.82 4.81
CA ASP A 123 -4.06 -1.22 5.33
C ASP A 123 -5.01 -2.24 5.98
N ILE A 124 -5.80 -1.79 6.95
CA ILE A 124 -6.81 -2.63 7.63
C ILE A 124 -7.83 -3.20 6.63
N PHE A 125 -8.13 -2.45 5.56
CA PHE A 125 -9.09 -2.89 4.53
C PHE A 125 -8.58 -4.06 3.68
N PHE A 126 -7.34 -4.50 3.87
CA PHE A 126 -6.77 -5.68 3.18
C PHE A 126 -6.42 -6.79 4.19
N PRO A 127 -7.40 -7.42 4.85
CA PRO A 127 -7.12 -8.49 5.83
C PRO A 127 -6.35 -9.66 5.21
N TRP A 128 -6.64 -10.00 3.95
CA TRP A 128 -5.98 -11.05 3.16
C TRP A 128 -4.46 -10.88 3.01
N THR A 129 -3.92 -9.67 3.23
CA THR A 129 -2.47 -9.43 3.16
C THR A 129 -1.69 -10.11 4.29
N THR A 130 -2.34 -10.50 5.39
CA THR A 130 -1.72 -11.34 6.42
C THR A 130 -1.28 -12.68 5.84
N ASP A 131 -2.17 -13.36 5.11
CA ASP A 131 -1.89 -14.67 4.53
C ASP A 131 -0.85 -14.56 3.41
N VAL A 132 -0.95 -13.51 2.58
CA VAL A 132 0.08 -13.21 1.56
C VAL A 132 1.45 -13.05 2.20
N ALA A 133 1.58 -12.22 3.24
CA ALA A 133 2.85 -12.01 3.93
C ALA A 133 3.40 -13.31 4.57
N ALA A 134 2.51 -14.10 5.17
CA ALA A 134 2.86 -15.39 5.78
C ALA A 134 3.42 -16.39 4.76
N ARG A 135 2.91 -16.42 3.51
CA ARG A 135 3.44 -17.29 2.44
C ARG A 135 4.92 -17.02 2.12
N PHE A 136 5.42 -15.81 2.40
CA PHE A 136 6.83 -15.43 2.22
C PHE A 136 7.61 -15.35 3.53
N GLY A 137 6.99 -15.68 4.67
CA GLY A 137 7.63 -15.61 5.98
C GLY A 137 7.98 -14.20 6.44
N ILE A 138 7.26 -13.17 5.96
CA ILE A 138 7.51 -11.78 6.34
C ILE A 138 6.44 -11.27 7.32
N PRO A 139 6.79 -10.44 8.31
CA PRO A 139 5.81 -9.81 9.18
C PRO A 139 4.89 -8.86 8.40
N ARG A 140 3.61 -8.84 8.80
CA ARG A 140 2.61 -7.86 8.36
C ARG A 140 2.22 -6.94 9.52
N LEU A 141 2.36 -5.63 9.31
CA LEU A 141 1.87 -4.61 10.23
C LEU A 141 0.59 -4.01 9.66
N VAL A 142 -0.41 -3.80 10.52
CA VAL A 142 -1.70 -3.21 10.13
C VAL A 142 -1.63 -1.69 10.30
N PHE A 143 -2.07 -0.95 9.28
CA PHE A 143 -2.27 0.49 9.36
C PHE A 143 -3.76 0.83 9.27
N HIS A 144 -4.28 1.56 10.26
CA HIS A 144 -5.69 1.98 10.32
C HIS A 144 -5.91 3.45 9.95
N GLY A 145 -4.91 4.32 10.14
CA GLY A 145 -5.07 5.77 9.95
C GLY A 145 -6.02 6.46 10.95
N THR A 146 -6.32 5.83 12.10
CA THR A 146 -7.20 6.41 13.14
C THR A 146 -6.54 6.42 14.53
N ASN A 147 -7.21 7.01 15.50
CA ASN A 147 -6.74 7.09 16.89
C ASN A 147 -7.08 5.82 17.71
N PHE A 148 -6.43 5.65 18.86
CA PHE A 148 -6.64 4.50 19.74
C PHE A 148 -8.07 4.38 20.31
N ILE A 149 -8.77 5.49 20.54
CA ILE A 149 -10.15 5.48 21.05
C ILE A 149 -11.07 4.82 20.01
N SER A 150 -10.96 5.22 18.74
CA SER A 150 -11.72 4.63 17.63
C SER A 150 -11.47 3.13 17.46
N LEU A 151 -10.23 2.68 17.69
CA LEU A 151 -9.87 1.26 17.65
C LEU A 151 -10.41 0.46 18.85
N SER A 152 -10.63 1.11 19.99
CA SER A 152 -11.06 0.43 21.22
C SER A 152 -12.57 0.18 21.26
N VAL A 153 -13.35 0.93 20.46
CA VAL A 153 -14.82 0.84 20.40
C VAL A 153 -15.35 -0.04 19.26
N SER A 154 -14.46 -0.52 18.39
CA SER A 154 -14.80 -1.42 17.29
C SER A 154 -14.83 -2.86 17.81
N GLN A 155 -15.93 -3.23 18.47
CA GLN A 155 -16.26 -4.62 18.84
C GLN A 155 -17.42 -5.14 18.01
#